data_AF-A0A534USK8-F1
#
_entry.id   AF-A0A534USK8-F1
#
_cell.length_a   1.000
_cell.length_b   1.000
_cell.length_c   1.000
_cell.angle_alpha   90.00
_cell.angle_beta   90.00
_cell.angle_gamma   90.00
#
_symmetry.space_group_name_H-M   'P 1'
#
loop_
_entity.id
_entity.type
_entity.pdbx_description
1 polymer ?
#
loop_
_entity_poly.entity_id
_entity_poly.type
_entity_poly.pdbx_seq_one_letter_code
_entity_poly.pdbx_strand_id
1 'polypeptide(L)'
;MATEQTPEPANIVLRRFFETSESARKAASHLKAPAEVGVRFTDVAGEYRFTLVDSKPRFLDGKAIDPDFELTMAPGAVNAIASKPDADVGDLGILFFQHI
;
A
#
# COMPACT_ATOMS: atom_id res chain seq x y z
N MET A 1 -23.02 6.99 -24.73
CA MET A 1 -21.56 7.09 -24.60
C MET A 1 -21.23 6.76 -23.15
N ALA A 2 -20.78 5.53 -22.88
CA ALA A 2 -20.32 5.17 -21.54
C ALA A 2 -18.98 5.88 -21.35
N THR A 3 -18.89 6.76 -20.35
CA THR A 3 -17.61 7.31 -19.92
C THR A 3 -16.78 6.12 -19.42
N GLU A 4 -15.76 5.73 -20.17
CA GLU A 4 -14.71 4.86 -19.68
C GLU A 4 -14.09 5.57 -18.48
N GLN A 5 -14.52 5.21 -17.27
CA GLN A 5 -13.87 5.62 -16.06
C GLN A 5 -12.53 4.88 -16.06
N THR A 6 -11.47 5.57 -16.49
CA THR A 6 -10.12 5.06 -16.33
C THR A 6 -9.93 4.73 -14.85
N PRO A 7 -9.65 3.47 -14.47
CA PRO A 7 -9.48 3.13 -13.07
C PRO A 7 -8.39 3.99 -12.44
N GLU A 8 -8.62 4.47 -11.21
CA GLU A 8 -7.67 5.31 -10.49
C GLU A 8 -6.34 4.55 -10.33
N PRO A 9 -5.17 5.17 -10.62
CA PRO A 9 -3.89 4.48 -10.54
C PRO A 9 -3.63 3.85 -9.17
N ALA A 10 -3.04 2.66 -9.17
CA ALA A 10 -2.84 1.85 -7.98
C ALA A 10 -2.07 2.57 -6.85
N ASN A 11 -1.08 3.40 -7.21
CA ASN A 11 -0.32 4.20 -6.25
C ASN A 11 -1.18 5.23 -5.50
N ILE A 12 -2.20 5.82 -6.16
CA ILE A 12 -3.10 6.80 -5.55
C ILE A 12 -4.08 6.10 -4.61
N VAL A 13 -4.66 4.98 -5.06
CA VAL A 13 -5.60 4.18 -4.25
C VAL A 13 -4.92 3.71 -2.97
N LEU A 14 -3.70 3.18 -3.07
CA LEU A 14 -2.96 2.67 -1.92
C LEU A 14 -2.50 3.79 -0.98
N ARG A 15 -2.04 4.94 -1.51
CA ARG A 15 -1.70 6.11 -0.68
C ARG A 15 -2.90 6.54 0.17
N ARG A 16 -4.07 6.68 -0.46
CA ARG A 16 -5.31 7.05 0.25
C ARG A 16 -5.63 6.04 1.35
N PHE A 17 -5.55 4.75 1.04
CA PHE A 17 -5.80 3.68 2.02
C PHE A 17 -4.93 3.82 3.27
N PHE A 18 -3.61 3.99 3.13
CA PHE A 18 -2.71 4.14 4.28
C PHE A 18 -2.94 5.43 5.08
N GLU A 19 -3.41 6.49 4.44
CA GLU A 19 -3.67 7.77 5.09
C GLU A 19 -5.02 7.82 5.83
N THR A 20 -6.04 7.12 5.31
CA THR A 20 -7.42 7.23 5.80
C THR A 20 -7.96 6.01 6.53
N SER A 21 -7.44 4.79 6.29
CA SER A 21 -7.97 3.56 6.90
C SER A 21 -7.49 3.37 8.34
N GLU A 22 -8.43 3.04 9.24
CA GLU A 22 -8.09 2.60 10.60
C GLU A 22 -7.34 1.27 10.60
N SER A 23 -7.71 0.33 9.74
CA SER A 23 -7.03 -0.95 9.62
C SER A 23 -5.58 -0.80 9.16
N ALA A 24 -5.32 0.11 8.21
CA ALA A 24 -3.95 0.44 7.82
C ALA A 24 -3.14 1.02 8.98
N ARG A 25 -3.75 1.88 9.80
CA ARG A 25 -3.12 2.43 11.01
C ARG A 25 -2.84 1.36 12.06
N LYS A 26 -3.78 0.44 12.28
CA LYS A 26 -3.62 -0.71 13.18
C LYS A 26 -2.52 -1.66 12.68
N ALA A 27 -2.43 -1.90 11.38
CA ALA A 27 -1.37 -2.72 10.80
C ALA A 27 0.01 -2.08 11.02
N ALA A 28 0.10 -0.77 10.80
CA ALA A 28 1.34 -0.01 10.97
C ALA A 28 1.80 0.13 12.42
N SER A 29 0.92 0.00 13.43
CA SER A 29 1.29 0.16 14.85
C SER A 29 2.25 -0.92 15.36
N HIS A 30 2.29 -2.08 14.70
CA HIS A 30 3.18 -3.19 15.03
C HIS A 30 4.55 -3.09 14.36
N LEU A 31 4.72 -2.17 13.41
CA LEU A 31 6.00 -1.95 12.76
C LEU A 31 6.94 -1.20 13.70
N LYS A 32 8.15 -1.74 13.89
CA LYS A 32 9.20 -1.09 14.67
C LYS A 32 9.94 -0.10 13.78
N ALA A 33 10.18 1.11 14.26
CA ALA A 33 11.03 2.05 13.55
C ALA A 33 12.49 1.54 13.50
N PRO A 34 13.23 1.76 12.40
CA PRO A 34 12.81 2.39 11.14
C PRO A 34 12.34 1.35 10.10
N ALA A 35 11.04 1.02 10.08
CA ALA A 35 10.51 0.15 9.03
C ALA A 35 10.43 0.89 7.69
N GLU A 36 10.98 0.27 6.64
CA GLU A 36 10.91 0.77 5.26
C GLU A 36 10.58 -0.38 4.31
N VAL A 37 9.62 -0.16 3.41
CA VAL A 37 9.17 -1.14 2.43
C VAL A 37 9.21 -0.50 1.06
N GLY A 38 9.93 -1.10 0.13
CA GLY A 38 9.89 -0.68 -1.27
C GLY A 38 8.64 -1.22 -1.95
N VAL A 39 7.99 -0.39 -2.77
CA VAL A 39 6.74 -0.72 -3.46
C VAL A 39 6.84 -0.36 -4.93
N ARG A 40 6.50 -1.31 -5.80
CA ARG A 40 6.37 -1.14 -7.24
C ARG A 40 4.99 -1.60 -7.69
N PHE A 41 4.47 -0.96 -8.72
CA PHE A 41 3.20 -1.35 -9.33
C PHE A 41 3.45 -1.86 -10.74
N THR A 42 2.66 -2.84 -11.19
CA THR A 42 2.81 -3.39 -12.55
C THR A 42 2.22 -2.47 -13.62
N ASP A 43 1.30 -1.58 -13.24
CA ASP A 43 0.58 -0.63 -14.10
C ASP A 43 1.07 0.81 -14.00
N VAL A 44 1.85 1.13 -12.96
CA VAL A 44 2.38 2.48 -12.74
C VAL A 44 3.90 2.45 -12.77
N ALA A 45 4.50 3.21 -13.68
CA ALA A 45 5.94 3.39 -13.72
C ALA A 45 6.40 4.25 -12.54
N GLY A 46 7.42 3.77 -11.83
CA GLY A 46 8.01 4.49 -10.70
C GLY A 46 8.38 3.55 -9.55
N GLU A 47 9.13 4.10 -8.60
CA GLU A 47 9.40 3.45 -7.33
C GLU A 47 8.71 4.24 -6.23
N TYR A 48 8.12 3.51 -5.30
CA TYR A 48 7.42 4.04 -4.14
C TYR A 48 7.98 3.38 -2.90
N ARG A 49 7.73 4.00 -1.76
CA ARG A 49 8.08 3.42 -0.47
C ARG A 49 7.01 3.67 0.56
N PHE A 50 6.82 2.68 1.40
CA PHE A 50 6.07 2.79 2.63
C PHE A 50 7.05 2.90 3.80
N THR A 51 6.83 3.84 4.71
CA THR A 51 7.67 4.02 5.90
C THR A 51 6.88 4.62 7.06
N LEU A 52 7.45 4.56 8.27
CA LEU A 52 6.95 5.28 9.44
C LEU A 52 7.68 6.62 9.61
N VAL A 53 6.95 7.73 9.51
CA VAL A 53 7.42 9.07 9.87
C VAL A 53 6.62 9.55 11.07
N ASP A 54 7.29 9.92 12.17
CA ASP A 54 6.66 10.33 13.43
C ASP A 54 5.63 9.30 13.96
N SER A 55 5.98 8.01 13.87
CA SER A 55 5.10 6.88 14.23
C SER A 55 3.78 6.82 13.44
N LYS A 56 3.72 7.47 12.28
CA LYS A 56 2.57 7.43 11.36
C LYS A 56 2.98 6.79 10.04
N PRO A 57 2.13 5.91 9.47
CA PRO A 57 2.37 5.34 8.16
C PRO A 57 2.35 6.44 7.09
N ARG A 58 3.34 6.40 6.19
CA ARG A 58 3.46 7.29 5.04
C ARG A 58 3.76 6.48 3.79
N PHE A 59 3.16 6.89 2.68
CA PHE A 59 3.40 6.33 1.36
C PHE A 59 3.99 7.41 0.45
N LEU A 60 5.29 7.31 0.18
CA LEU A 60 6.09 8.34 -0.49
C LEU A 60 6.53 7.87 -1.87
N ASP A 61 6.76 8.83 -2.76
CA ASP A 61 7.43 8.59 -4.03
C ASP A 61 8.95 8.41 -3.81
N GLY A 62 9.57 7.56 -4.61
CA GLY A 62 10.99 7.25 -4.59
C GLY A 62 11.32 5.87 -4.03
N LYS A 63 12.54 5.42 -4.33
CA LYS A 63 13.07 4.14 -3.89
C LYS A 63 13.25 4.09 -2.37
N ALA A 64 12.96 2.93 -1.78
CA ALA A 64 13.41 2.64 -0.42
C ALA A 64 14.94 2.66 -0.33
N ILE A 65 15.48 3.18 0.76
CA ILE A 65 16.94 3.28 0.96
C ILE A 65 17.48 1.93 1.45
N ASP A 66 16.85 1.37 2.47
CA ASP A 66 17.21 0.06 3.05
C ASP A 66 15.91 -0.70 3.39
N PRO A 67 15.20 -1.22 2.36
CA PRO A 67 13.91 -1.86 2.57
C PRO A 67 14.07 -3.15 3.36
N ASP A 68 13.24 -3.32 4.38
CA ASP A 68 13.05 -4.60 5.07
C ASP A 68 12.56 -5.68 4.09
N PHE A 69 11.74 -5.27 3.12
CA PHE A 69 11.30 -6.07 1.98
C PHE A 69 10.79 -5.19 0.82
N GLU A 70 10.67 -5.80 -0.35
CA GLU A 70 10.18 -5.19 -1.58
C GLU A 70 8.86 -5.84 -2.00
N LEU A 71 7.88 -5.02 -2.41
CA LEU A 71 6.55 -5.46 -2.80
C LEU A 71 6.27 -5.02 -4.25
N THR A 72 5.87 -5.96 -5.10
CA THR A 72 5.36 -5.64 -6.44
C THR A 72 3.88 -5.97 -6.50
N MET A 73 3.05 -5.01 -6.90
CA MET A 73 1.59 -5.17 -6.87
C MET A 73 0.93 -4.89 -8.20
N ALA A 74 -0.03 -5.75 -8.55
CA ALA A 74 -0.95 -5.52 -9.65
C ALA A 74 -2.15 -4.65 -9.21
N PRO A 75 -2.80 -3.90 -10.12
CA PRO A 75 -3.98 -3.08 -9.82
C PRO A 75 -5.09 -3.82 -9.09
N GLY A 76 -5.32 -5.09 -9.47
CA GLY A 76 -6.35 -5.93 -8.86
C GLY A 76 -6.11 -6.17 -7.38
N ALA A 77 -4.86 -6.41 -6.98
CA ALA A 77 -4.46 -6.59 -5.59
C ALA A 77 -4.70 -5.33 -4.78
N VAL A 78 -4.32 -4.18 -5.31
CA VAL A 78 -4.49 -2.87 -4.66
C VAL A 78 -5.97 -2.56 -4.44
N ASN A 79 -6.80 -2.77 -5.47
CA ASN A 79 -8.24 -2.56 -5.35
C ASN A 79 -8.88 -3.53 -4.34
N ALA A 80 -8.44 -4.79 -4.31
CA ALA A 80 -8.94 -5.76 -3.35
C ALA A 80 -8.62 -5.35 -1.91
N ILE A 81 -7.39 -4.90 -1.65
CA ILE A 81 -6.96 -4.38 -0.34
C ILE A 81 -7.74 -3.12 0.04
N ALA A 82 -7.81 -2.13 -0.87
CA ALA A 82 -8.45 -0.85 -0.60
C ALA A 82 -9.98 -0.95 -0.43
N SER A 83 -10.61 -1.98 -1.00
CA SER A 83 -12.05 -2.25 -0.83
C SER A 83 -12.43 -2.76 0.57
N LYS A 84 -11.45 -3.04 1.44
CA LYS A 84 -11.64 -3.57 2.80
C LYS A 84 -11.03 -2.64 3.86
N PRO A 85 -11.55 -1.42 4.04
CA PRO A 85 -10.98 -0.42 4.94
C PRO A 85 -11.05 -0.81 6.43
N ASP A 86 -11.93 -1.75 6.79
CA ASP A 86 -12.18 -2.22 8.15
C ASP A 86 -11.69 -3.67 8.40
N ALA A 87 -11.00 -4.28 7.43
CA ALA A 87 -10.49 -5.64 7.61
C ALA A 87 -9.45 -5.72 8.74
N ASP A 88 -9.37 -6.87 9.41
CA ASP A 88 -8.32 -7.09 10.39
C ASP A 88 -6.95 -7.12 9.71
N VAL A 89 -5.93 -6.70 10.46
CA VAL A 89 -4.53 -6.60 9.98
C VAL A 89 -4.04 -7.93 9.40
N GLY A 90 -4.45 -9.06 10.00
CA GLY A 90 -4.12 -10.39 9.51
C GLY A 90 -4.74 -10.69 8.14
N ASP A 91 -5.98 -10.27 7.91
CA ASP A 91 -6.66 -10.44 6.62
C ASP A 91 -6.02 -9.57 5.54
N LEU A 92 -5.59 -8.35 5.89
CA LEU A 92 -4.84 -7.49 4.98
C LEU A 92 -3.49 -8.12 4.62
N GLY A 93 -2.75 -8.64 5.60
CA GLY A 93 -1.48 -9.35 5.37
C GLY A 93 -1.66 -10.56 4.46
N ILE A 94 -2.69 -11.37 4.67
CA ILE A 94 -3.01 -12.52 3.81
C ILE A 94 -3.37 -12.07 2.40
N LEU A 95 -4.13 -10.99 2.24
CA LEU A 95 -4.47 -10.44 0.92
C LEU A 95 -3.22 -9.93 0.17
N PHE A 96 -2.25 -9.34 0.87
CA PHE A 96 -0.95 -9.03 0.28
C PHE A 96 -0.26 -10.30 -0.21
N PHE A 97 -0.10 -11.34 0.63
CA PHE A 97 0.59 -12.58 0.24
C PHE A 97 -0.15 -13.39 -0.85
N GLN A 98 -1.47 -13.30 -0.95
CA GLN A 98 -2.26 -14.01 -1.96
C GLN A 98 -2.07 -13.46 -3.38
N HIS A 99 -1.56 -12.23 -3.54
CA HIS A 99 -1.45 -11.56 -4.83
C HIS A 99 0.01 -11.23 -5.22
N ILE A 100 1.00 -11.77 -4.48
CA ILE A 100 2.43 -11.78 -4.85
C ILE A 100 2.69 -12.96 -5.80
#